data_AF-A0A084SIS7-F1
#
_entry.id   AF-A0A084SIS7-F1
#
_cell.length_a   1.000
_cell.length_b   1.000
_cell.length_c   1.000
_cell.angle_alpha   90.00
_cell.angle_beta   90.00
_cell.angle_gamma   90.00
#
_symmetry.space_group_name_H-M   'P 1'
#
loop_
_entity.id
_entity.type
_entity.pdbx_description
1 polymer ?
#
loop_
_entity_poly.entity_id
_entity_poly.type
_entity_poly.pdbx_seq_one_letter_code
_entity_poly.pdbx_strand_id
1 'polypeptide(L)'
;MVNEREEIRRQVKEIVGNRPVRWTDHRITKGDFPGRDWCLNVFDVPSKERRDLRHRLWELLSKFYDEKGLALTVLFHTPENTDRYYAWVRQEHAAEMAGAT
;
A
#
# COMPACT_ATOMS: atom_id res chain seq x y z
N MET A 1 -5.70 0.15 20.81
CA MET A 1 -4.57 0.96 20.30
C MET A 1 -4.47 0.67 18.82
N VAL A 2 -4.83 1.60 17.94
CA VAL A 2 -4.61 1.40 16.50
C VAL A 2 -3.10 1.42 16.29
N ASN A 3 -2.56 0.34 15.76
CA ASN A 3 -1.14 0.21 15.44
C ASN A 3 -0.75 1.35 14.48
N GLU A 4 0.38 2.02 14.72
CA GLU A 4 0.92 3.08 13.85
C GLU A 4 0.91 2.67 12.37
N ARG A 5 1.20 1.40 12.09
CA ARG A 5 1.15 0.84 10.73
C ARG A 5 -0.24 0.83 10.12
N GLU A 6 -1.29 0.59 10.90
CA GLU A 6 -2.66 0.64 10.39
C GLU A 6 -3.11 2.08 10.14
N GLU A 7 -2.66 3.03 10.95
CA GLU A 7 -2.92 4.45 10.72
C GLU A 7 -2.23 4.97 9.45
N ILE A 8 -0.95 4.60 9.24
CA ILE A 8 -0.24 4.89 7.98
C ILE A 8 -0.95 4.25 6.78
N ARG A 9 -1.35 2.98 6.90
CA ARG A 9 -2.07 2.26 5.85
C ARG A 9 -3.38 2.95 5.49
N ARG A 10 -4.13 3.42 6.49
CA ARG A 10 -5.39 4.17 6.31
C ARG A 10 -5.16 5.47 5.53
N GLN A 11 -4.17 6.28 5.92
CA GLN A 11 -3.84 7.53 5.24
C GLN A 11 -3.43 7.31 3.78
N VAL A 12 -2.60 6.28 3.51
CA VAL A 12 -2.24 5.90 2.13
C VAL A 12 -3.47 5.46 1.35
N LYS A 13 -4.33 4.62 1.93
CA LYS A 13 -5.57 4.11 1.31
C LYS A 13 -6.50 5.26 0.91
N GLU A 14 -6.63 6.30 1.73
CA GLU A 14 -7.40 7.50 1.40
C GLU A 14 -6.82 8.25 0.20
N ILE A 15 -5.51 8.49 0.18
CA ILE A 15 -4.82 9.20 -0.92
C ILE A 15 -4.94 8.43 -2.24
N VAL A 16 -4.88 7.09 -2.19
CA VAL A 16 -4.95 6.24 -3.38
C VAL A 16 -6.37 5.85 -3.78
N GLY A 17 -7.39 6.49 -3.20
CA GLY A 17 -8.79 6.32 -3.61
C GLY A 17 -9.39 4.99 -3.18
N ASN A 18 -9.15 4.57 -1.93
CA ASN A 18 -9.65 3.34 -1.32
C ASN A 18 -9.26 2.03 -2.00
N ARG A 19 -8.23 2.04 -2.85
CA ARG A 19 -7.67 0.82 -3.44
C ARG A 19 -7.16 -0.16 -2.38
N PRO A 20 -6.99 -1.45 -2.72
CA PRO A 20 -6.36 -2.37 -1.80
C PRO A 20 -4.94 -1.94 -1.46
N VAL A 21 -4.65 -1.83 -0.17
CA VAL A 21 -3.33 -1.49 0.37
C VAL A 21 -2.94 -2.54 1.40
N ARG A 22 -1.74 -3.12 1.25
CA ARG A 22 -1.19 -4.14 2.16
C ARG A 22 0.28 -3.87 2.47
N TRP A 23 0.65 -4.09 3.72
CA TRP A 23 2.05 -4.20 4.10
C TRP A 23 2.69 -5.38 3.38
N THR A 24 3.95 -5.21 2.99
CA THR A 24 4.74 -6.29 2.39
C THR A 24 4.86 -7.44 3.38
N ASP A 25 4.49 -8.64 2.94
CA ASP A 25 4.58 -9.86 3.72
C ASP A 25 5.18 -11.01 2.87
N HIS A 26 5.06 -12.24 3.36
CA HIS A 26 5.55 -13.45 2.68
C HIS A 26 4.70 -13.85 1.45
N ARG A 27 3.46 -13.36 1.34
CA ARG A 27 2.57 -13.61 0.19
C ARG A 27 2.88 -12.66 -0.96
N ILE A 28 3.42 -11.48 -0.66
CA ILE A 28 3.78 -10.47 -1.67
C ILE A 28 5.22 -10.65 -2.17
N THR A 29 6.19 -10.88 -1.28
CA THR A 29 7.60 -11.11 -1.67
C THR A 29 8.19 -12.31 -0.97
N LYS A 30 8.97 -13.10 -1.73
CA LYS A 30 9.76 -14.23 -1.22
C LYS A 30 11.14 -13.80 -0.71
N GLY A 31 11.64 -12.64 -1.16
CA GLY A 31 12.94 -12.11 -0.78
C GLY A 31 12.85 -11.15 0.38
N ASP A 32 13.85 -11.17 1.26
CA ASP A 32 14.02 -10.17 2.30
C ASP A 32 14.91 -9.03 1.81
N PHE A 33 14.61 -7.80 2.23
CA PHE A 33 15.39 -6.61 1.89
C PHE A 33 15.31 -5.57 3.00
N PRO A 34 16.36 -4.76 3.21
CA PRO A 34 16.32 -3.68 4.20
C PRO A 34 15.14 -2.73 3.96
N GLY A 35 14.32 -2.52 4.98
CA GLY A 35 13.12 -1.67 4.90
C GLY A 35 11.85 -2.40 4.42
N ARG A 36 11.88 -3.73 4.24
CA ARG A 36 10.69 -4.54 3.88
C ARG A 36 9.49 -4.27 4.80
N ASP A 37 9.73 -4.18 6.11
CA ASP A 37 8.67 -3.93 7.10
C ASP A 37 7.97 -2.58 6.88
N TRP A 38 8.62 -1.64 6.22
CA TRP A 38 8.11 -0.31 5.90
C TRP A 38 7.82 -0.15 4.41
N CYS A 39 7.46 -1.24 3.74
CA CYS A 39 7.03 -1.25 2.36
C CYS A 39 5.52 -1.54 2.24
N LEU A 40 4.78 -0.61 1.67
CA LEU A 40 3.36 -0.72 1.34
C LEU A 40 3.16 -1.04 -0.13
N ASN A 41 2.25 -1.95 -0.42
CA ASN A 41 1.83 -2.32 -1.75
C ASN A 41 0.43 -1.79 -2.00
N VAL A 42 0.26 -1.05 -3.09
CA VAL A 42 -1.02 -0.53 -3.57
C VAL A 42 -1.35 -1.26 -4.86
N PHE A 43 -2.50 -1.94 -4.86
CA PHE A 43 -2.92 -2.80 -5.95
C PHE A 43 -3.95 -2.11 -6.84
N ASP A 44 -4.20 -2.70 -8.01
CA ASP A 44 -5.15 -2.18 -9.00
C ASP A 44 -4.90 -0.71 -9.38
N VAL A 45 -3.63 -0.38 -9.64
CA VAL A 45 -3.20 0.95 -10.09
C VAL A 45 -2.88 0.92 -11.59
N PRO A 46 -3.75 1.44 -12.46
CA PRO A 46 -3.45 1.55 -13.89
C PRO A 46 -2.17 2.35 -14.11
N SER A 47 -1.32 1.90 -15.05
CA SER A 47 -0.01 2.52 -15.32
C SER A 47 -0.09 4.03 -15.57
N LYS A 48 -1.17 4.50 -16.19
CA LYS A 48 -1.44 5.92 -16.46
C LYS A 48 -1.64 6.78 -15.20
N GLU A 49 -2.12 6.19 -14.09
CA GLU A 49 -2.40 6.91 -12.84
C GLU A 49 -1.21 6.92 -11.88
N ARG A 50 -0.23 6.04 -12.11
CA ARG A 50 0.92 5.83 -11.21
C ARG A 50 1.68 7.12 -10.92
N ARG A 51 1.90 7.96 -11.94
CA ARG A 51 2.64 9.22 -11.78
C ARG A 51 1.89 10.15 -10.84
N ASP A 52 0.61 10.38 -11.08
CA ASP A 52 -0.21 11.31 -10.30
C ASP A 52 -0.35 10.84 -8.85
N LEU A 53 -0.59 9.54 -8.63
CA LEU A 53 -0.66 8.97 -7.29
C LEU A 53 0.65 9.12 -6.53
N ARG A 54 1.80 8.92 -7.19
CA ARG A 54 3.11 9.19 -6.58
C ARG A 54 3.25 10.65 -6.14
N HIS A 55 2.73 11.61 -6.92
CA HIS A 55 2.79 13.02 -6.56
C HIS A 55 1.90 13.31 -5.36
N ARG A 56 0.68 12.75 -5.32
CA ARG A 56 -0.24 12.93 -4.17
C ARG A 56 0.30 12.33 -2.87
N LEU A 57 1.03 11.21 -2.95
CA LEU A 57 1.66 10.60 -1.79
C LEU A 57 2.89 11.36 -1.28
N TRP A 58 3.50 12.20 -2.11
CA TRP A 58 4.79 12.83 -1.81
C TRP A 58 4.79 13.62 -0.51
N GLU A 59 3.73 14.39 -0.24
CA GLU A 59 3.62 15.18 0.99
C GLU A 59 3.60 14.30 2.23
N LEU A 60 2.83 13.19 2.19
CA LEU A 60 2.75 12.24 3.29
C LEU A 60 4.09 11.52 3.53
N LEU A 61 4.73 11.08 2.45
CA LEU A 61 6.01 10.36 2.54
C LEU A 61 7.13 11.27 3.07
N SER A 62 7.18 12.52 2.59
CA SER A 62 8.14 13.53 3.08
C SER A 62 7.93 13.79 4.56
N LYS A 63 6.67 13.96 4.98
CA LYS A 63 6.32 14.16 6.40
C LYS A 63 6.82 13.01 7.28
N PHE A 64 6.63 11.75 6.89
CA PHE A 64 7.11 10.61 7.67
C PHE A 64 8.64 10.55 7.73
N TYR A 65 9.30 10.91 6.64
CA TYR A 65 10.76 10.99 6.63
C TYR A 65 11.26 12.07 7.60
N ASP A 66 10.72 13.29 7.50
CA ASP A 66 11.19 14.44 8.27
C ASP A 66 10.87 14.31 9.77
N GLU A 67 9.66 13.86 10.12
CA GLU A 67 9.21 13.80 11.52
C GLU A 67 9.71 12.54 12.26
N LYS A 68 9.87 11.43 11.54
CA LYS A 68 10.10 10.10 12.16
C LYS A 68 11.38 9.42 11.71
N GLY A 69 12.11 10.00 10.76
CA GLY A 69 13.23 9.32 10.10
C GLY A 69 12.78 8.07 9.32
N LEU A 70 11.50 8.00 8.94
CA LEU A 70 10.90 6.80 8.35
C LEU A 70 10.84 6.89 6.83
N ALA A 71 11.65 6.08 6.15
CA ALA A 71 11.61 5.93 4.70
C ALA A 71 10.54 4.91 4.26
N LEU A 72 9.28 5.35 4.17
CA LEU A 72 8.17 4.51 3.71
C LEU A 72 8.29 4.24 2.19
N THR A 73 8.42 2.98 1.81
CA THR A 73 8.44 2.56 0.40
C THR A 73 7.03 2.24 -0.06
N VAL A 74 6.60 2.75 -1.21
CA VAL A 74 5.29 2.43 -1.80
C VAL A 74 5.48 1.82 -3.18
N LEU A 75 4.95 0.60 -3.37
CA LEU A 75 4.98 -0.14 -4.62
C LEU A 75 3.58 -0.19 -5.24
N PHE A 76 3.52 0.06 -6.55
CA PHE A 76 2.27 0.01 -7.31
C PHE A 76 2.20 -1.25 -8.16
N HIS A 77 1.10 -1.97 -8.06
CA HIS A 77 0.78 -3.13 -8.90
C HIS A 77 -0.36 -2.79 -9.85
N THR A 78 -0.18 -3.08 -11.13
CA THR A 78 -1.23 -2.86 -12.13
C THR A 78 -2.38 -3.85 -11.93
N PRO A 79 -3.58 -3.59 -12.50
CA PRO A 79 -4.69 -4.54 -12.43
C PRO A 79 -4.33 -5.92 -12.99
N GLU A 80 -3.52 -5.98 -14.05
CA GLU A 80 -3.08 -7.23 -14.68
C GLU A 80 -2.12 -8.00 -13.77
N ASN A 81 -1.19 -7.32 -13.10
CA ASN A 81 -0.30 -7.94 -12.13
C ASN A 81 -1.05 -8.38 -10.87
N THR A 82 -2.03 -7.58 -10.43
CA THR A 82 -2.89 -7.91 -9.30
C THR A 82 -3.68 -9.18 -9.60
N ASP A 83 -4.27 -9.28 -10.79
CA ASP A 83 -5.00 -10.45 -11.23
C ASP A 83 -4.11 -11.71 -11.29
N ARG A 84 -2.92 -11.57 -11.90
CA ARG A 84 -2.02 -12.70 -12.13
C ARG A 84 -1.36 -13.23 -10.88
N TYR A 85 -0.97 -12.37 -9.95
CA TYR A 85 -0.11 -12.74 -8.82
C TYR A 85 -0.76 -12.52 -7.44
N TYR A 86 -1.78 -11.67 -7.35
CA TYR A 86 -2.31 -11.19 -6.07
C TYR A 86 -3.85 -11.17 -6.03
N ALA A 87 -4.52 -12.08 -6.76
CA ALA A 87 -5.99 -12.10 -6.88
C ALA A 87 -6.71 -12.13 -5.51
N TRP A 88 -6.09 -12.76 -4.50
CA TRP A 88 -6.57 -12.81 -3.12
C TRP A 88 -6.79 -11.43 -2.49
N VAL A 89 -6.02 -10.43 -2.92
CA VAL A 89 -6.08 -9.07 -2.36
C VAL A 89 -7.47 -8.46 -2.56
N ARG A 90 -8.11 -8.69 -3.72
CA ARG A 90 -9.45 -8.13 -4.01
C ARG A 90 -10.52 -8.73 -3.10
N GLN A 91 -10.43 -10.03 -2.81
CA GLN A 91 -11.37 -10.72 -1.93
C GLN A 91 -11.25 -10.22 -0.48
N GLU A 92 -10.03 -10.13 0.04
CA GLU A 92 -9.80 -9.61 1.39
C GLU A 92 -10.17 -8.13 1.50
N HIS A 93 -9.90 -7.35 0.46
CA HIS A 93 -10.29 -5.95 0.43
C HIS A 93 -11.81 -5.79 0.43
N ALA A 94 -12.55 -6.60 -0.34
CA ALA A 94 -14.01 -6.60 -0.32
C ALA A 94 -14.56 -6.99 1.07
N ALA A 95 -13.98 -7.99 1.74
CA ALA A 95 -14.34 -8.37 3.10
C ALA A 95 -14.07 -7.23 4.12
N GLU A 96 -12.91 -6.57 4.02
CA GLU A 96 -12.55 -5.41 4.83
C GLU A 96 -13.56 -4.26 4.64
N MET A 97 -13.96 -3.97 3.39
CA MET A 97 -14.94 -2.92 3.09
C MET A 97 -16.37 -3.27 3.52
N ALA A 98 -16.70 -4.55 3.62
CA ALA A 98 -17.99 -5.04 4.15
C ALA A 98 -18.04 -5.05 5.69
N GLY A 99 -16.97 -4.65 6.38
CA GLY A 99 -16.88 -4.69 7.84
C GLY A 99 -16.72 -6.10 8.41
N ALA A 100 -16.28 -7.07 7.60
CA ALA A 100 -16.12 -8.46 8.01
C ALA A 100 -14.78 -8.76 8.71
N THR A 101 -14.18 -7.77 9.40
CA THR A 101 -12.88 -7.88 10.09
C THR A 101 -12.90 -7.20 11.43
#